data_AF-A0A8J7Z430-F1
#
_entry.id   AF-A0A8J7Z430-F1
#
_cell.length_a   1.000
_cell.length_b   1.000
_cell.length_c   1.000
_cell.angle_alpha   90.00
_cell.angle_beta   90.00
_cell.angle_gamma   90.00
#
_symmetry.space_group_name_H-M   'P 1'
#
loop_
_entity.id
_entity.type
_entity.pdbx_description
1 polymer ?
#
loop_
_entity_poly.entity_id
_entity_poly.type
_entity_poly.pdbx_seq_one_letter_code
_entity_poly.pdbx_strand_id
1 'polypeptide(L)'
;KDVYKSKPEIAVELIREIKALGFVVARVLADSLYGESWNFINVLETLKLPYIVAIRSNHGVLMMPGQRVRYNGWCAYDQPLAEYPTQQRYIREIIFGRQRKVRYYQITKGSTDNPDKADSWFIMTNLPGDIILSAGLQYTLSSTLSNSSSVAQEARPAIQQGFWYF
;
A
#
# COMPACT_ATOMS: atom_id res chain seq x y z
N LYS A 1 24.61 -25.41 4.27
CA LYS A 1 23.35 -25.39 5.07
C LYS A 1 22.58 -24.18 4.61
N ASP A 2 21.37 -24.38 4.11
CA ASP A 2 20.50 -23.26 3.75
C ASP A 2 19.88 -22.66 5.02
N VAL A 3 19.88 -21.33 5.13
CA VAL A 3 19.37 -20.62 6.30
C VAL A 3 18.03 -20.02 5.91
N TYR A 4 16.99 -20.34 6.68
CA TYR A 4 15.66 -19.78 6.44
C TYR A 4 15.70 -18.24 6.48
N LYS A 5 15.06 -17.63 5.48
CA LYS A 5 14.85 -16.17 5.40
C LYS A 5 13.38 -15.90 5.14
N SER A 6 12.87 -14.83 5.74
CA SER A 6 11.53 -14.32 5.49
C SER A 6 11.41 -13.72 4.09
N LYS A 7 10.19 -13.62 3.57
CA LYS A 7 9.93 -13.01 2.25
C LYS A 7 10.52 -11.59 2.12
N PRO A 8 10.36 -10.68 3.11
CA PRO A 8 10.98 -9.35 3.03
C PRO A 8 12.51 -9.38 3.02
N GLU A 9 13.14 -10.31 3.73
CA GLU A 9 14.61 -10.46 3.73
C GLU A 9 15.12 -10.90 2.36
N ILE A 10 14.49 -11.91 1.76
CA ILE A 10 14.83 -12.37 0.41
C ILE A 10 14.64 -11.22 -0.60
N ALA A 11 13.55 -10.45 -0.50
CA ALA A 11 13.32 -9.31 -1.38
C ALA A 11 14.39 -8.21 -1.22
N VAL A 12 14.86 -7.94 0.00
CA VAL A 12 15.97 -7.01 0.25
C VAL A 12 17.25 -7.48 -0.44
N GLU A 13 17.55 -8.77 -0.39
CA GLU A 13 18.73 -9.35 -1.03
C GLU A 13 18.64 -9.20 -2.56
N LEU A 14 17.50 -9.55 -3.15
CA LEU A 14 17.26 -9.39 -4.58
C LEU A 14 17.40 -7.94 -5.05
N ILE A 15 16.88 -6.97 -4.29
CA ILE A 15 17.02 -5.54 -4.62
C ILE A 15 18.50 -5.14 -4.65
N ARG A 16 19.30 -5.62 -3.69
CA ARG A 16 20.74 -5.32 -3.63
C ARG A 16 21.50 -5.97 -4.78
N GLU A 17 21.18 -7.21 -5.12
CA GLU A 17 21.78 -7.93 -6.25
C GLU A 17 21.47 -7.26 -7.58
N ILE A 18 20.20 -6.91 -7.83
CA ILE A 18 19.78 -6.20 -9.05
C ILE A 18 20.54 -4.87 -9.19
N LYS A 19 20.71 -4.12 -8.10
CA LYS A 19 21.53 -2.89 -8.13
C LYS A 19 23.01 -3.17 -8.37
N ALA A 20 23.57 -4.23 -7.79
CA ALA A 20 24.97 -4.61 -7.99
C ALA A 20 25.26 -5.03 -9.44
N LEU A 21 24.27 -5.61 -10.12
CA LEU A 21 24.32 -5.92 -11.55
C LEU A 21 24.20 -4.67 -12.45
N GLY A 22 24.02 -3.48 -11.87
CA GLY A 22 23.96 -2.21 -12.61
C GLY A 22 22.58 -1.86 -13.16
N PHE A 23 21.52 -2.60 -12.80
CA PHE A 23 20.16 -2.26 -13.23
C PHE A 23 19.66 -0.99 -12.51
N VAL A 24 19.00 -0.14 -13.28
CA VAL A 24 18.30 1.03 -12.76
C VAL A 24 16.88 0.63 -12.38
N VAL A 25 16.61 0.56 -11.08
CA VAL A 25 15.28 0.25 -10.55
C VAL A 25 14.43 1.52 -10.61
N ALA A 26 13.49 1.57 -11.57
CA ALA A 26 12.56 2.68 -11.68
C ALA A 26 11.61 2.77 -10.46
N ARG A 27 11.17 1.61 -9.96
CA ARG A 27 10.25 1.50 -8.82
C ARG A 27 10.18 0.08 -8.26
N VAL A 28 9.84 -0.04 -6.98
CA VAL A 28 9.44 -1.28 -6.33
C VAL A 28 7.92 -1.31 -6.12
N LEU A 29 7.25 -2.37 -6.61
CA LEU A 29 5.86 -2.68 -6.32
C LEU A 29 5.81 -3.97 -5.50
N ALA A 30 5.16 -3.95 -4.34
CA ALA A 30 5.04 -5.15 -3.50
C ALA A 30 3.63 -5.31 -2.91
N ASP A 31 3.06 -6.50 -3.07
CA ASP A 31 1.85 -6.92 -2.38
C ASP A 31 2.18 -7.59 -1.03
N SER A 32 1.28 -8.38 -0.44
CA SER A 32 1.58 -9.21 0.74
C SER A 32 2.03 -8.46 1.99
N LEU A 33 1.60 -7.20 2.16
CA LEU A 33 1.79 -6.41 3.37
C LEU A 33 3.27 -6.06 3.66
N TYR A 34 4.11 -5.95 2.62
CA TYR A 34 5.51 -5.54 2.78
C TYR A 34 5.67 -4.15 3.42
N GLY A 35 4.64 -3.30 3.36
CA GLY A 35 4.60 -2.03 4.08
C GLY A 35 4.61 -2.16 5.60
N GLU A 36 4.32 -3.34 6.14
CA GLU A 36 4.42 -3.62 7.58
C GLU A 36 5.85 -3.98 8.03
N SER A 37 6.75 -4.25 7.08
CA SER A 37 8.13 -4.63 7.38
C SER A 37 9.03 -3.41 7.47
N TRP A 38 9.34 -2.97 8.69
CA TRP A 38 10.25 -1.83 8.91
C TRP A 38 11.61 -2.01 8.21
N ASN A 39 12.18 -3.23 8.27
CA ASN A 39 13.46 -3.52 7.63
C ASN A 39 13.41 -3.31 6.10
N PHE A 40 12.35 -3.81 5.46
CA PHE A 40 12.16 -3.66 4.02
C PHE A 40 12.03 -2.17 3.62
N ILE A 41 11.16 -1.43 4.31
CA ILE A 41 10.95 0.00 4.03
C ILE A 41 12.20 0.82 4.28
N ASN A 42 12.93 0.53 5.36
CA ASN A 42 14.19 1.21 5.67
C ASN A 42 15.25 1.00 4.57
N VAL A 43 15.34 -0.20 4.00
CA VAL A 43 16.22 -0.47 2.86
C VAL A 43 15.81 0.34 1.63
N LEU A 44 14.52 0.39 1.29
CA LEU A 44 14.03 1.17 0.17
C LEU A 44 14.36 2.67 0.33
N GLU A 45 14.14 3.23 1.52
CA GLU A 45 14.46 4.64 1.80
C GLU A 45 15.98 4.89 1.78
N THR A 46 16.79 3.99 2.34
CA THR A 46 18.27 4.10 2.32
C THR A 46 18.81 4.09 0.90
N LEU A 47 18.27 3.20 0.06
CA LEU A 47 18.64 3.11 -1.36
C LEU A 47 17.97 4.18 -2.23
N LYS A 48 17.14 5.05 -1.62
CA LYS A 48 16.34 6.11 -2.28
C LYS A 48 15.48 5.57 -3.42
N LEU A 49 14.94 4.37 -3.26
CA LEU A 49 14.10 3.72 -4.26
C LEU A 49 12.66 4.23 -4.18
N PRO A 50 12.03 4.59 -5.31
CA PRO A 50 10.60 4.84 -5.37
C PRO A 50 9.83 3.55 -5.12
N TYR A 51 8.75 3.59 -4.34
CA TYR A 51 7.95 2.37 -4.08
C TYR A 51 6.46 2.62 -3.93
N ILE A 52 5.68 1.58 -4.20
CA ILE A 52 4.30 1.42 -3.74
C ILE A 52 4.19 0.04 -3.09
N VAL A 53 3.76 -0.01 -1.84
CA VAL A 53 3.66 -1.26 -1.08
C VAL A 53 2.29 -1.38 -0.42
N ALA A 54 1.77 -2.60 -0.35
CA ALA A 54 0.55 -2.91 0.38
C ALA A 54 0.76 -2.80 1.89
N ILE A 55 -0.26 -2.27 2.58
CA ILE A 55 -0.37 -2.22 4.04
C ILE A 55 -1.74 -2.76 4.48
N ARG A 56 -1.90 -3.03 5.77
CA ARG A 56 -3.17 -3.46 6.35
C ARG A 56 -4.12 -2.28 6.48
N SER A 57 -5.42 -2.58 6.54
CA SER A 57 -6.44 -1.58 6.89
C SER A 57 -6.20 -1.00 8.29
N ASN A 58 -5.61 -1.79 9.21
CA ASN A 58 -5.31 -1.38 10.56
C ASN A 58 -3.87 -0.85 10.78
N HIS A 59 -3.19 -0.41 9.72
CA HIS A 59 -1.79 0.03 9.76
C HIS A 59 -1.56 1.27 10.64
N GLY A 60 -0.94 1.09 11.80
CA GLY A 60 -0.71 2.15 12.77
C GLY A 60 0.45 3.07 12.39
N VAL A 61 0.21 4.39 12.45
CA VAL A 61 1.26 5.42 12.29
C VAL A 61 1.41 6.20 13.59
N LEU A 62 2.65 6.34 14.07
CA LEU A 62 2.93 7.16 15.24
C LEU A 62 2.63 8.65 14.96
N MET A 63 1.72 9.20 15.75
CA MET A 63 1.24 10.58 15.67
C MET A 63 1.56 11.35 16.96
N MET A 64 1.83 12.65 16.83
CA MET A 64 2.01 13.53 17.99
C MET A 64 0.65 13.79 18.68
N PRO A 65 0.63 14.11 19.98
CA PRO A 65 -0.59 14.49 20.67
C PRO A 65 -1.35 15.61 19.94
N GLY A 66 -2.67 15.47 19.83
CA GLY A 66 -3.54 16.42 19.13
C GLY A 66 -3.61 16.25 17.60
N GLN A 67 -2.80 15.37 17.01
CA GLN A 67 -2.95 15.01 15.60
C GLN A 67 -4.10 14.01 15.40
N ARG A 68 -4.75 14.10 14.24
CA ARG A 68 -5.86 13.23 13.85
C ARG A 68 -5.66 12.66 12.45
N VAL A 69 -6.25 11.49 12.21
CA VAL A 69 -6.36 10.90 10.88
C VAL A 69 -7.44 11.64 10.10
N ARG A 70 -7.17 11.95 8.83
CA ARG A 70 -8.12 12.59 7.91
C ARG A 70 -8.12 11.84 6.60
N TYR A 71 -9.27 11.85 5.93
CA TYR A 71 -9.43 11.29 4.60
C TYR A 71 -9.77 12.43 3.66
N ASN A 72 -9.09 12.49 2.52
CA ASN A 72 -9.54 13.34 1.43
C ASN A 72 -10.78 12.73 0.75
N GLY A 73 -11.45 13.53 -0.08
CA GLY A 73 -12.54 13.05 -0.91
C GLY A 73 -12.06 11.95 -1.87
N TRP A 74 -12.99 11.07 -2.25
CA TRP A 74 -12.74 10.06 -3.27
C TRP A 74 -12.51 10.69 -4.64
N CYS A 75 -11.48 10.21 -5.33
CA CYS A 75 -11.20 10.57 -6.71
C CYS A 75 -11.43 9.33 -7.59
N ALA A 76 -12.37 9.43 -8.53
CA ALA A 76 -12.58 8.39 -9.54
C ALA A 76 -11.44 8.41 -10.56
N TYR A 77 -11.06 7.23 -11.05
CA TYR A 77 -10.13 7.09 -12.16
C TYR A 77 -10.37 5.79 -12.91
N ASP A 78 -10.04 5.81 -14.18
CA ASP A 78 -10.11 4.65 -15.06
C ASP A 78 -8.81 3.87 -14.97
N GLN A 79 -8.88 2.65 -14.47
CA GLN A 79 -7.72 1.79 -14.37
C GLN A 79 -7.54 0.97 -15.66
N PRO A 80 -6.43 1.17 -16.40
CA PRO A 80 -6.11 0.32 -17.54
C PRO A 80 -5.71 -1.07 -17.04
N LEU A 81 -6.38 -2.09 -17.59
CA LEU A 81 -6.05 -3.49 -17.39
C LEU A 81 -5.62 -4.05 -18.73
N ALA A 82 -4.45 -4.69 -18.80
CA ALA A 82 -3.86 -5.11 -20.08
C ALA A 82 -4.76 -6.08 -20.88
N GLU A 83 -5.48 -6.96 -20.19
CA GLU A 83 -6.30 -8.03 -20.79
C GLU A 83 -7.80 -7.89 -20.49
N TYR A 84 -8.21 -6.84 -19.79
CA TYR A 84 -9.59 -6.68 -19.32
C TYR A 84 -10.12 -5.29 -19.64
N PRO A 85 -11.46 -5.14 -19.73
CA PRO A 85 -12.07 -3.83 -19.79
C PRO A 85 -11.56 -2.94 -18.67
N THR A 86 -11.35 -1.67 -19.02
CA THR A 86 -10.99 -0.63 -18.05
C THR A 86 -12.02 -0.61 -16.92
N GLN A 87 -11.54 -0.61 -15.68
CA GLN A 87 -12.40 -0.56 -14.50
C GLN A 87 -12.35 0.82 -13.88
N GLN A 88 -13.52 1.41 -13.64
CA GLN A 88 -13.61 2.62 -12.83
C GLN A 88 -13.32 2.27 -11.38
N ARG A 89 -12.30 2.89 -10.79
CA ARG A 89 -11.92 2.74 -9.38
C ARG A 89 -11.89 4.08 -8.69
N TYR A 90 -11.86 4.05 -7.36
CA TYR A 90 -11.76 5.24 -6.54
C TYR A 90 -10.53 5.16 -5.66
N ILE A 91 -9.83 6.27 -5.52
CA ILE A 91 -8.67 6.44 -4.65
C ILE A 91 -8.86 7.66 -3.75
N ARG A 92 -8.42 7.56 -2.50
CA ARG A 92 -8.33 8.70 -1.59
C ARG A 92 -7.07 8.64 -0.73
N GLU A 93 -6.58 9.81 -0.34
CA GLU A 93 -5.44 9.93 0.59
C GLU A 93 -5.90 9.85 2.04
N ILE A 94 -5.14 9.09 2.82
CA ILE A 94 -5.23 9.03 4.27
C ILE A 94 -4.09 9.87 4.83
N ILE A 95 -4.42 10.91 5.58
CA ILE A 95 -3.46 11.86 6.15
C ILE A 95 -3.37 11.63 7.66
N PHE A 96 -2.24 11.07 8.11
CA PHE A 96 -1.92 10.87 9.53
C PHE A 96 -1.30 12.15 10.13
N GLY A 97 -2.14 12.99 10.74
CA GLY A 97 -1.73 14.28 11.29
C GLY A 97 -1.45 15.29 10.18
N ARG A 98 -0.17 15.44 9.81
CA ARG A 98 0.29 16.30 8.70
C ARG A 98 0.79 15.45 7.55
N GLN A 99 0.72 15.97 6.33
CA GLN A 99 1.25 15.30 5.16
C GLN A 99 2.77 15.08 5.32
N ARG A 100 3.23 13.88 4.97
CA ARG A 100 4.64 13.46 5.07
C ARG A 100 5.14 13.04 3.69
N LYS A 101 6.45 12.79 3.57
CA LYS A 101 7.07 12.22 2.37
C LYS A 101 6.43 10.88 1.99
N VAL A 102 6.17 10.05 2.99
CA VAL A 102 5.39 8.82 2.83
C VAL A 102 3.91 9.18 2.91
N ARG A 103 3.18 8.84 1.84
CA ARG A 103 1.75 9.06 1.69
C ARG A 103 1.02 7.72 1.71
N TYR A 104 -0.23 7.76 2.16
CA TYR A 104 -1.04 6.58 2.40
C TYR A 104 -2.33 6.71 1.61
N TYR A 105 -2.75 5.64 0.96
CA TYR A 105 -3.93 5.66 0.13
C TYR A 105 -4.83 4.48 0.39
N GLN A 106 -6.12 4.72 0.22
CA GLN A 106 -7.15 3.70 0.12
C GLN A 106 -7.63 3.65 -1.33
N ILE A 107 -7.73 2.45 -1.89
CA ILE A 107 -8.16 2.20 -3.26
C ILE A 107 -9.29 1.17 -3.24
N THR A 108 -10.40 1.43 -3.92
CA THR A 108 -11.50 0.46 -4.01
C THR A 108 -11.12 -0.77 -4.83
N LYS A 109 -11.59 -1.94 -4.42
CA LYS A 109 -11.48 -3.19 -5.17
C LYS A 109 -12.61 -3.26 -6.18
N GLY A 110 -12.23 -3.41 -7.45
CA GLY A 110 -13.21 -3.48 -8.54
C GLY A 110 -13.99 -2.18 -8.74
N SER A 111 -15.02 -2.26 -9.58
CA SER A 111 -15.92 -1.15 -9.86
C SER A 111 -17.01 -1.04 -8.79
N THR A 112 -17.37 0.18 -8.42
CA THR A 112 -18.38 0.47 -7.40
C THR A 112 -19.05 1.81 -7.67
N ASP A 113 -20.33 1.91 -7.31
CA ASP A 113 -21.12 3.14 -7.27
C ASP A 113 -21.01 3.87 -5.92
N ASN A 114 -20.57 3.17 -4.87
CA ASN A 114 -20.43 3.70 -3.52
C ASN A 114 -19.06 3.31 -2.92
N PRO A 115 -18.03 4.15 -3.09
CA PRO A 115 -16.67 3.84 -2.67
C PRO A 115 -16.51 3.72 -1.14
N ASP A 116 -17.41 4.32 -0.35
CA ASP A 116 -17.35 4.21 1.12
C ASP A 116 -17.79 2.83 1.65
N LYS A 117 -18.55 2.06 0.86
CA LYS A 117 -18.99 0.70 1.20
C LYS A 117 -18.18 -0.38 0.49
N ALA A 118 -17.27 0.01 -0.40
CA ALA A 118 -16.51 -0.92 -1.21
C ALA A 118 -15.34 -1.53 -0.41
N ASP A 119 -15.08 -2.81 -0.68
CA ASP A 119 -13.83 -3.42 -0.27
C ASP A 119 -12.66 -2.59 -0.79
N SER A 120 -11.60 -2.46 0.00
CA SER A 120 -10.48 -1.58 -0.34
C SER A 120 -9.13 -2.23 -0.10
N TRP A 121 -8.15 -1.86 -0.92
CA TRP A 121 -6.73 -2.01 -0.60
C TRP A 121 -6.22 -0.76 0.09
N PHE A 122 -5.18 -0.95 0.88
CA PHE A 122 -4.43 0.13 1.52
C PHE A 122 -2.99 0.03 1.08
N ILE A 123 -2.42 1.16 0.68
CA ILE A 123 -1.04 1.23 0.22
C ILE A 123 -0.32 2.40 0.88
N MET A 124 1.01 2.33 0.92
CA MET A 124 1.86 3.47 1.19
C MET A 124 2.93 3.63 0.11
N THR A 125 3.38 4.86 -0.08
CA THR A 125 4.36 5.21 -1.11
C THR A 125 5.14 6.47 -0.75
N ASN A 126 6.37 6.58 -1.26
CA ASN A 126 7.18 7.79 -1.19
C ASN A 126 7.17 8.61 -2.49
N LEU A 127 6.26 8.30 -3.43
CA LEU A 127 6.17 8.99 -4.71
C LEU A 127 5.54 10.38 -4.57
N PRO A 128 6.14 11.40 -5.19
CA PRO A 128 5.56 12.73 -5.24
C PRO A 128 4.46 12.82 -6.30
N GLY A 129 3.68 13.91 -6.25
CA GLY A 129 2.77 14.31 -7.31
C GLY A 129 1.32 13.91 -7.10
N ASP A 130 0.57 13.90 -8.20
CA ASP A 130 -0.87 13.62 -8.20
C ASP A 130 -1.18 12.18 -7.74
N ILE A 131 -2.27 11.99 -7.00
CA ILE A 131 -2.66 10.71 -6.41
C ILE A 131 -2.98 9.63 -7.46
N ILE A 132 -3.65 10.00 -8.55
CA ILE A 132 -4.02 9.08 -9.62
C ILE A 132 -2.75 8.70 -10.40
N LEU A 133 -1.93 9.68 -10.76
CA LEU A 133 -0.70 9.44 -11.51
C LEU A 133 0.36 8.70 -10.70
N SER A 134 0.54 9.04 -9.42
CA SER A 134 1.59 8.46 -8.58
C SER A 134 1.24 7.04 -8.12
N ALA A 135 -0.01 6.82 -7.71
CA ALA A 135 -0.47 5.58 -7.11
C ALA A 135 -1.55 4.87 -7.93
N GLY A 136 -2.64 5.54 -8.29
CA GLY A 136 -3.82 4.91 -8.90
C GLY A 136 -3.54 4.12 -10.18
N LEU A 137 -2.86 4.73 -11.16
CA LEU A 137 -2.52 4.10 -12.44
C LEU A 137 -1.36 3.12 -12.36
N GLN A 138 -0.54 3.19 -11.31
CA GLN A 138 0.70 2.43 -11.20
C GLN A 138 0.57 1.21 -10.30
N TYR A 139 -0.50 1.14 -9.50
CA TYR A 139 -0.80 0.02 -8.65
C TYR A 139 -2.00 -0.76 -9.22
N THR A 140 -1.69 -1.75 -10.06
CA THR A 140 -2.68 -2.67 -10.62
C THR A 140 -2.47 -4.06 -10.06
N LEU A 141 -3.27 -4.42 -9.06
CA LEU A 141 -3.42 -5.83 -8.67
C LEU A 141 -4.44 -6.46 -9.63
N SER A 142 -3.99 -7.36 -10.50
CA SER A 142 -4.90 -8.26 -11.20
C SER A 142 -5.45 -9.26 -10.18
N SER A 143 -6.77 -9.32 -10.07
CA SER A 143 -7.50 -10.26 -9.21
C SER A 143 -7.32 -11.74 -9.60
N THR A 144 -6.53 -12.03 -10.64
CA THR A 144 -6.27 -13.40 -11.13
C THR A 144 -5.43 -14.23 -10.14
N LEU A 145 -4.87 -13.64 -9.07
CA LEU A 145 -4.13 -14.36 -8.03
C LEU A 145 -4.88 -14.55 -6.69
N SER A 146 -6.15 -14.16 -6.58
CA SER A 146 -6.94 -14.37 -5.34
C SER A 146 -8.23 -15.17 -5.59
N ASN A 147 -8.09 -16.37 -6.13
CA ASN A 147 -9.05 -17.45 -5.83
C ASN A 147 -8.41 -18.35 -4.77
N SER A 148 -8.22 -17.80 -3.59
CA SER A 148 -8.10 -18.59 -2.36
C SER A 148 -8.98 -17.92 -1.30
N SER A 149 -10.00 -18.67 -0.96
CA SER A 149 -11.06 -18.41 0.01
C SER A 149 -10.56 -17.71 1.27
N SER A 150 -11.20 -16.62 1.70
CA SER A 150 -11.37 -16.38 3.13
C SER A 150 -12.64 -15.60 3.43
N VAL A 151 -13.54 -16.32 4.07
CA VAL A 151 -14.68 -15.93 4.90
C VAL A 151 -14.49 -14.56 5.55
N ALA A 152 -15.49 -13.69 5.37
CA ALA A 152 -15.66 -12.47 6.14
C ALA A 152 -15.74 -12.81 7.64
N GLN A 153 -14.86 -12.24 8.44
CA GLN A 153 -14.99 -12.29 9.89
C GLN A 153 -15.03 -10.86 10.42
N GLU A 154 -16.24 -10.47 10.82
CA GLU A 154 -16.57 -9.28 11.61
C GLU A 154 -15.64 -9.17 12.84
N ALA A 155 -15.01 -8.01 13.01
CA ALA A 155 -14.32 -7.67 14.25
C ALA A 155 -15.10 -6.54 14.96
N ARG A 156 -15.66 -6.86 16.13
CA ARG A 156 -16.18 -5.89 17.11
C ARG A 156 -15.01 -5.19 17.82
N PRO A 157 -15.15 -3.93 18.26
CA PRO A 157 -14.04 -3.18 18.85
C PRO A 157 -13.79 -3.61 20.30
N ALA A 158 -12.53 -3.87 20.63
CA ALA A 158 -12.04 -3.97 22.01
C ALA A 158 -11.21 -2.71 22.33
N ILE A 159 -11.63 -1.97 23.34
CA ILE A 159 -10.93 -0.80 23.88
C ILE A 159 -9.95 -1.29 24.94
N GLN A 160 -8.63 -1.14 24.73
CA GLN A 160 -7.70 -0.84 25.84
C GLN A 160 -6.36 -0.26 25.36
N GLN A 161 -6.13 1.01 25.77
CA GLN A 161 -4.87 1.71 26.00
C GLN A 161 -3.86 1.90 24.84
N GLY A 162 -3.75 3.15 24.39
CA GLY A 162 -2.49 3.75 23.93
C GLY A 162 -2.10 3.57 22.45
N PHE A 163 -2.80 2.71 21.71
CA PHE A 163 -2.64 2.59 20.26
C PHE A 163 -3.99 2.82 19.59
N TRP A 164 -4.04 3.81 18.70
CA TRP A 164 -5.23 4.05 17.89
C TRP A 164 -5.25 2.99 16.77
N TYR A 165 -5.99 1.92 17.02
CA TYR A 165 -6.45 1.00 15.97
C TYR A 165 -7.64 1.62 15.23
N PHE A 166 -7.80 1.24 13.96
CA PHE A 166 -8.85 1.73 13.06
C PHE A 166 -10.22 1.22 13.46
#